data_AF-A0A1M4PQB1-F1
#
_entry.id   AF-A0A1M4PQB1-F1
#
_cell.length_a   1.000
_cell.length_b   1.000
_cell.length_c   1.000
_cell.angle_alpha   90.00
_cell.angle_beta   90.00
_cell.angle_gamma   90.00
#
_symmetry.space_group_name_H-M   'P 1'
#
loop_
_entity.id
_entity.type
_entity.pdbx_description
1 polymer ?
#
loop_
_entity_poly.entity_id
_entity_poly.type
_entity_poly.pdbx_seq_one_letter_code
_entity_poly.pdbx_strand_id
1 'polypeptide(L)'
;MLNSVKDLGKPNAIVSDRYNAYNVPVKTVLGKNVKHIRVESFKDDISNNLIESFHHQFKAWYKTKQGFNSFESANNLISMFIFFYNFVRPHSSLNGLTPAQVAGLNLAAKEKRRYPLVA
;
A
#
# COMPACT_ATOMS: atom_id res chain seq x y z
N MET A 1 -7.83 16.04 -1.32
CA MET A 1 -6.72 15.24 -0.75
C MET A 1 -6.98 14.72 0.67
N LEU A 2 -7.55 15.49 1.62
CA LEU A 2 -7.74 14.99 3.01
C LEU A 2 -8.85 13.94 3.18
N ASN A 3 -9.89 13.95 2.35
CA ASN A 3 -11.03 13.02 2.47
C ASN A 3 -10.94 11.80 1.55
N SER A 4 -9.92 11.68 0.70
CA SER A 4 -9.87 10.65 -0.36
C SER A 4 -9.76 9.21 0.15
N VAL A 5 -9.52 9.02 1.45
CA VAL A 5 -9.41 7.70 2.08
C VAL A 5 -10.68 7.27 2.82
N LYS A 6 -11.68 8.16 2.96
CA LYS A 6 -12.90 7.86 3.74
C LYS A 6 -13.72 6.75 3.11
N ASP A 7 -13.69 6.65 1.79
CA ASP A 7 -14.46 5.67 1.02
C ASP A 7 -13.73 4.34 0.81
N LEU A 8 -12.45 4.24 1.25
CA LEU A 8 -11.61 3.04 1.09
C LEU A 8 -11.80 2.00 2.21
N GLY A 9 -12.81 2.18 3.05
CA GLY A 9 -13.07 1.36 4.24
C GLY A 9 -12.46 1.93 5.52
N LYS A 10 -12.81 1.32 6.65
CA LYS A 10 -12.40 1.79 7.98
C LYS A 10 -11.57 0.70 8.69
N PRO A 11 -10.26 0.91 8.88
CA PRO A 11 -9.44 -0.06 9.59
C PRO A 11 -9.72 -0.01 11.10
N ASN A 12 -9.50 -1.12 11.79
CA ASN A 12 -9.57 -1.16 13.26
C ASN A 12 -8.39 -0.44 13.92
N ALA A 13 -7.23 -0.46 13.26
CA ALA A 13 -6.01 0.20 13.72
C ALA A 13 -5.19 0.72 12.54
N ILE A 14 -4.39 1.76 12.78
CA ILE A 14 -3.37 2.26 11.85
C ILE A 14 -2.03 2.33 12.57
N VAL A 15 -0.98 1.91 11.88
CA VAL A 15 0.39 1.92 12.39
C VAL A 15 1.16 3.04 11.69
N SER A 16 1.83 3.90 12.45
CA SER A 16 2.75 4.92 11.91
C SER A 16 4.04 4.99 12.72
N ASP A 17 5.01 5.75 12.21
CA ASP A 17 6.15 6.17 13.02
C ASP A 17 5.72 7.12 14.16
N ARG A 18 6.70 7.59 14.93
CA ARG A 18 6.49 8.50 16.07
C ARG A 18 6.31 9.96 15.67
N TYR A 19 6.30 10.31 14.40
CA TYR A 19 6.22 11.69 13.97
C TYR A 19 4.90 12.32 14.42
N ASN A 20 5.01 13.39 15.22
CA ASN A 20 3.87 14.00 15.90
C ASN A 20 2.81 14.53 14.93
N ALA A 21 3.18 14.80 13.67
CA ALA A 21 2.27 15.27 12.64
C ALA A 21 1.14 14.27 12.31
N TYR A 22 1.27 12.98 12.66
CA TYR A 22 0.23 11.98 12.41
C TYR A 22 -0.90 11.99 13.44
N ASN A 23 -0.68 12.52 14.65
CA ASN A 23 -1.63 12.41 15.77
C ASN A 23 -2.99 13.05 15.46
N VAL A 24 -2.99 14.28 14.93
CA VAL A 24 -4.23 15.01 14.61
C VAL A 24 -4.90 14.46 13.34
N PRO A 25 -4.19 14.26 12.21
CA PRO A 25 -4.82 13.76 10.99
C PRO A 25 -5.43 12.37 11.13
N VAL A 26 -4.77 11.43 11.82
CA VAL A 26 -5.32 10.08 12.01
C VAL A 26 -6.67 10.15 12.72
N LYS A 27 -6.76 10.91 13.81
CA LYS A 27 -7.99 11.07 14.58
C LYS A 27 -9.09 11.79 13.80
N THR A 28 -8.73 12.82 13.03
CA THR A 28 -9.69 13.66 12.29
C THR A 28 -10.20 12.98 11.02
N VAL A 29 -9.34 12.24 10.30
CA VAL A 29 -9.68 11.61 9.01
C VAL A 29 -10.31 10.23 9.20
N LEU A 30 -9.73 9.38 10.05
CA LEU A 30 -10.21 8.00 10.26
C LEU A 30 -11.22 7.88 11.41
N GLY A 31 -11.31 8.93 12.24
CA GLY A 31 -12.21 9.00 13.38
C GLY A 31 -11.62 8.40 14.66
N LYS A 32 -12.27 8.69 15.79
CA LYS A 32 -11.77 8.31 17.13
C LYS A 32 -11.77 6.80 17.40
N ASN A 33 -12.51 6.01 16.62
CA ASN A 33 -12.64 4.56 16.83
C ASN A 33 -11.49 3.76 16.24
N VAL A 34 -10.61 4.38 15.44
CA VAL A 34 -9.43 3.72 14.89
C VAL A 34 -8.30 3.82 15.90
N LYS A 35 -7.73 2.68 16.31
CA LYS A 35 -6.58 2.64 17.20
C LYS A 35 -5.33 3.12 16.46
N HIS A 36 -4.77 4.26 16.86
CA HIS A 36 -3.49 4.72 16.34
C HIS A 36 -2.34 4.09 17.13
N ILE A 37 -1.59 3.21 16.47
CA ILE A 37 -0.41 2.55 17.01
C ILE A 37 0.82 3.28 16.46
N ARG A 38 1.67 3.78 17.37
CA ARG A 38 2.92 4.44 17.01
C ARG A 38 4.04 3.48 17.34
N VAL A 39 4.83 3.10 16.33
CA VAL A 39 5.92 2.12 16.51
C VAL A 39 6.94 2.69 17.49
N GLU A 40 7.24 1.95 18.55
CA GLU A 40 8.08 2.44 19.63
C GLU A 40 9.54 2.00 19.52
N SER A 41 9.73 0.77 19.10
CA SER A 41 11.01 0.11 18.92
C SER A 41 10.97 -0.81 17.70
N PHE A 42 12.13 -1.02 17.07
CA PHE A 42 12.29 -2.02 16.01
C PHE A 42 12.03 -3.46 16.48
N LYS A 43 12.01 -3.70 17.81
CA LYS A 43 11.75 -5.00 18.42
C LYS A 43 10.27 -5.25 18.74
N ASP A 44 9.40 -4.30 18.47
CA ASP A 44 7.98 -4.46 18.76
C ASP A 44 7.33 -5.45 17.77
N ASP A 45 6.36 -6.23 18.25
CA ASP A 45 5.59 -7.17 17.42
C ASP A 45 4.87 -6.48 16.25
N ILE A 46 4.58 -5.19 16.39
CA ILE A 46 3.96 -4.34 15.36
C ILE A 46 5.00 -3.33 14.87
N SER A 47 5.60 -3.64 13.72
CA SER A 47 6.59 -2.79 13.06
C SER A 47 6.04 -2.07 11.83
N ASN A 48 6.76 -1.04 11.37
CA ASN A 48 6.53 -0.36 10.10
C ASN A 48 7.28 -1.03 8.93
N ASN A 49 7.91 -2.19 9.14
CA ASN A 49 8.75 -2.87 8.15
C ASN A 49 8.01 -3.18 6.83
N LEU A 50 6.70 -3.46 6.90
CA LEU A 50 5.88 -3.73 5.71
C LEU A 50 5.84 -2.51 4.77
N ILE A 51 5.55 -1.31 5.30
CA ILE A 51 5.49 -0.10 4.48
C ILE A 51 6.89 0.37 4.05
N GLU A 52 7.91 0.12 4.88
CA GLU A 52 9.31 0.38 4.50
C GLU A 52 9.76 -0.51 3.34
N SER A 53 9.46 -1.81 3.38
CA SER A 53 9.75 -2.76 2.30
C SER A 53 9.03 -2.38 0.99
N PHE A 54 7.76 -1.95 1.09
CA PHE A 54 7.02 -1.42 -0.05
C PHE A 54 7.73 -0.20 -0.65
N HIS A 55 8.07 0.80 0.17
CA HIS A 55 8.74 2.01 -0.30
C HIS A 55 10.14 1.72 -0.85
N HIS A 56 10.86 0.74 -0.30
CA HIS A 56 12.16 0.34 -0.82
C HIS A 56 12.03 -0.22 -2.25
N GLN A 57 11.08 -1.12 -2.48
CA GLN A 57 10.79 -1.66 -3.82
C GLN A 57 10.34 -0.56 -4.78
N PHE A 58 9.46 0.35 -4.34
CA PHE A 58 9.03 1.47 -5.15
C PHE A 58 10.21 2.38 -5.54
N LYS A 59 11.07 2.77 -4.58
CA LYS A 59 12.24 3.60 -4.86
C LYS A 59 13.23 2.91 -5.79
N ALA A 60 13.48 1.61 -5.61
CA ALA A 60 14.34 0.85 -6.50
C ALA A 60 13.81 0.85 -7.93
N TRP A 61 12.51 0.63 -8.12
CA TRP A 61 11.87 0.69 -9.43
C TRP A 61 11.88 2.10 -10.03
N TYR A 62 11.50 3.11 -9.25
CA TYR A 62 11.41 4.51 -9.67
C TYR A 62 12.78 5.09 -10.08
N LYS A 63 13.84 4.83 -9.30
CA LYS A 63 15.19 5.37 -9.56
C LYS A 63 15.77 4.94 -10.92
N THR A 64 15.25 3.87 -11.52
CA THR A 64 15.67 3.41 -12.85
C THR A 64 14.98 4.15 -14.01
N LYS A 65 14.06 5.07 -13.72
CA LYS A 65 13.25 5.79 -14.71
C LYS A 65 13.76 7.24 -14.85
N GLN A 66 13.60 7.83 -16.03
CA GLN A 66 14.09 9.21 -16.34
C GLN A 66 13.20 10.33 -15.75
N GLY A 67 12.65 10.13 -14.54
CA GLY A 67 11.75 11.06 -13.89
C GLY A 67 10.32 11.04 -14.45
N PHE A 68 9.48 11.95 -13.97
CA PHE A 68 8.04 11.95 -14.27
C PHE A 68 7.61 12.91 -15.39
N ASN A 69 8.36 13.97 -15.67
CA ASN A 69 8.05 15.02 -16.66
C ASN A 69 6.77 15.87 -16.40
N SER A 70 5.65 15.26 -16.00
CA SER A 70 4.39 15.94 -15.67
C SER A 70 3.65 15.26 -14.52
N PHE A 71 2.67 15.95 -13.92
CA PHE A 71 1.82 15.38 -12.87
C PHE A 71 1.00 14.17 -13.37
N GLU A 72 0.48 14.24 -14.60
CA GLU A 72 -0.27 13.14 -15.21
C GLU A 72 0.62 11.91 -15.41
N SER A 73 1.81 12.11 -15.97
CA SER A 73 2.79 11.03 -16.15
C SER A 73 3.25 10.45 -14.79
N ALA A 74 3.38 11.29 -13.76
CA ALA A 74 3.64 10.82 -12.39
C ALA A 74 2.53 9.90 -11.88
N ASN A 75 1.28 10.31 -12.00
CA ASN A 75 0.14 9.50 -11.58
C ASN A 75 0.05 8.19 -12.36
N ASN A 76 0.27 8.22 -13.68
CA ASN A 76 0.25 7.03 -14.52
C ASN A 76 1.35 6.04 -14.11
N LEU A 77 2.58 6.54 -13.90
CA LEU A 77 3.72 5.71 -13.51
C LEU A 77 3.51 5.09 -12.12
N ILE A 78 3.07 5.88 -11.15
CA ILE A 78 2.78 5.40 -9.78
C ILE A 78 1.62 4.40 -9.79
N SER A 79 0.55 4.68 -10.54
CA SER A 79 -0.61 3.78 -10.66
C SER A 79 -0.22 2.45 -11.29
N MET A 80 0.64 2.46 -12.32
CA MET A 80 1.14 1.24 -12.94
C MET A 80 1.96 0.40 -11.96
N PHE A 81 2.81 1.04 -11.13
CA PHE A 81 3.54 0.33 -10.08
C PHE A 81 2.61 -0.29 -9.05
N ILE A 82 1.64 0.46 -8.54
CA ILE A 82 0.68 -0.02 -7.53
C ILE A 82 -0.14 -1.18 -8.09
N PHE A 83 -0.59 -1.08 -9.35
CA PHE A 83 -1.32 -2.15 -10.02
C PHE A 83 -0.46 -3.42 -10.12
N PHE A 84 0.76 -3.29 -10.64
CA PHE A 84 1.66 -4.43 -10.79
C PHE A 84 1.99 -5.07 -9.43
N TYR A 85 2.29 -4.27 -8.41
CA TYR A 85 2.63 -4.74 -7.07
C TYR A 85 1.49 -5.51 -6.41
N ASN A 86 0.26 -4.99 -6.49
CA ASN A 86 -0.89 -5.56 -5.79
C ASN A 86 -1.57 -6.70 -6.53
N PHE A 87 -1.58 -6.68 -7.86
CA PHE A 87 -2.43 -7.57 -8.65
C PHE A 87 -1.68 -8.53 -9.57
N VAL A 88 -0.43 -8.26 -9.93
CA VAL A 88 0.34 -9.06 -10.90
C VAL A 88 1.50 -9.80 -10.23
N ARG A 89 2.30 -9.11 -9.42
CA ARG A 89 3.51 -9.69 -8.84
C ARG A 89 3.19 -10.63 -7.66
N PRO A 90 3.58 -11.92 -7.72
CA PRO A 90 3.56 -12.79 -6.54
C PRO A 90 4.70 -12.42 -5.58
N HIS A 91 4.47 -12.56 -4.27
CA HIS A 91 5.47 -12.23 -3.24
C HIS A 91 5.82 -13.46 -2.42
N SER A 92 7.11 -13.72 -2.25
CA SER A 92 7.60 -14.87 -1.46
C SER A 92 7.16 -14.78 0.00
N SER A 93 7.14 -13.58 0.59
CA SER A 93 6.63 -13.34 1.94
C SER A 93 5.12 -13.60 2.09
N LEU A 94 4.40 -13.77 0.98
CA LEU A 94 2.97 -14.08 0.92
C LEU A 94 2.73 -15.47 0.29
N ASN A 95 3.67 -16.40 0.42
CA ASN A 95 3.58 -17.76 -0.13
C ASN A 95 3.32 -17.79 -1.65
N GLY A 96 3.88 -16.83 -2.39
CA GLY A 96 3.68 -16.72 -3.84
C GLY A 96 2.34 -16.12 -4.26
N LEU A 97 1.55 -15.58 -3.33
CA LEU A 97 0.32 -14.86 -3.63
C LEU A 97 0.58 -13.37 -3.87
N THR A 98 -0.37 -12.72 -4.56
CA THR A 98 -0.38 -11.25 -4.69
C THR A 98 -1.06 -10.62 -3.46
N PRO A 99 -0.74 -9.35 -3.12
CA PRO A 99 -1.39 -8.65 -2.01
C PRO A 99 -2.91 -8.60 -2.16
N ALA A 100 -3.42 -8.43 -3.39
CA ALA A 100 -4.86 -8.43 -3.63
C ALA A 100 -5.50 -9.79 -3.30
N GLN A 101 -4.84 -10.91 -3.63
CA GLN A 101 -5.34 -12.25 -3.29
C GLN A 101 -5.38 -12.47 -1.78
N VAL A 102 -4.33 -12.05 -1.06
CA VAL A 102 -4.31 -12.11 0.41
C VAL A 102 -5.40 -11.22 1.01
N ALA A 103 -5.73 -10.10 0.37
CA ALA A 103 -6.83 -9.22 0.76
C ALA A 103 -8.23 -9.76 0.40
N GLY A 104 -8.32 -10.97 -0.17
CA GLY A 104 -9.59 -11.65 -0.48
C GLY A 104 -10.03 -11.57 -1.94
N LEU A 105 -9.20 -11.06 -2.86
CA LEU A 105 -9.50 -11.11 -4.29
C LEU A 105 -9.51 -12.57 -4.77
N ASN A 106 -10.68 -13.06 -5.12
CA ASN A 106 -10.87 -14.37 -5.72
C ASN A 106 -11.41 -14.22 -7.14
N LEU A 107 -10.57 -14.51 -8.14
CA LEU A 107 -10.91 -14.44 -9.56
C LEU A 107 -10.83 -15.84 -10.19
N ALA A 108 -11.83 -16.20 -10.99
CA ALA A 108 -11.79 -17.41 -11.78
C ALA A 108 -10.69 -17.34 -12.85
N ALA A 109 -10.20 -18.49 -13.33
CA ALA A 109 -9.16 -18.55 -14.36
C ALA A 109 -9.54 -17.77 -15.64
N LYS A 110 -10.83 -17.76 -16.00
CA LYS A 110 -11.36 -16.99 -17.14
C LYS A 110 -11.25 -15.48 -16.92
N GLU A 111 -11.46 -15.02 -15.70
CA GLU A 111 -11.40 -13.59 -15.34
C GLU A 111 -9.95 -13.13 -15.27
N LYS A 112 -9.05 -13.94 -14.71
CA LYS A 112 -7.60 -13.67 -14.72
C LYS A 112 -7.04 -13.50 -16.12
N ARG A 113 -7.57 -14.19 -17.13
CA ARG A 113 -7.17 -14.03 -18.54
C ARG A 113 -7.76 -12.79 -19.22
N ARG A 114 -8.88 -12.25 -18.69
CA ARG A 114 -9.53 -11.05 -19.24
C ARG A 114 -8.82 -9.78 -18.82
N TYR A 115 -8.33 -9.75 -17.59
CA TYR A 115 -7.47 -8.69 -17.12
C TYR A 115 -6.00 -9.06 -17.43
N PRO A 116 -5.08 -8.12 -17.64
CA PRO A 116 -3.65 -8.42 -17.74
C PRO A 116 -3.07 -8.76 -16.35
N LEU A 117 -3.77 -9.60 -15.59
CA LEU A 117 -3.40 -10.14 -14.29
C LEU A 117 -2.68 -11.45 -14.53
N VAL A 118 -1.42 -11.34 -14.95
CA VAL A 118 -0.56 -12.52 -15.08
C VAL A 118 -0.31 -13.05 -13.66
N ALA A 119 -0.69 -14.31 -13.44
CA ALA A 119 -0.38 -15.09 -12.25
C ALA A 119 1.08 -15.55 -12.26
#